data_AF-A0A0D6LDQ8-F1
#
_entry.id   AF-A0A0D6LDQ8-F1
#
_cell.length_a   1.000
_cell.length_b   1.000
_cell.length_c   1.000
_cell.angle_alpha   90.00
_cell.angle_beta   90.00
_cell.angle_gamma   90.00
#
_symmetry.space_group_name_H-M   'P 1'
#
loop_
_entity.id
_entity.type
_entity.pdbx_description
1 polymer ?
#
loop_
_entity_poly.entity_id
_entity_poly.type
_entity_poly.pdbx_seq_one_letter_code
_entity_poly.pdbx_strand_id
1 'polypeptide(L)'
;MLALADSRGNVAETYAKIGDCLERMARVEPDKVLARTEVRASDGMHKLKKVEARSANDEELKLTDTLTYFTRDTQAAKASGDKFTFV
;
A
#
# COMPACT_ATOMS: atom_id res chain seq x y z
N MET A 1 -2.53 -13.08 0.23
CA MET A 1 -1.99 -12.05 1.14
C MET A 1 -0.61 -11.59 0.67
N LEU A 2 0.38 -12.48 0.55
CA LEU A 2 1.72 -12.17 0.00
C LEU A 2 1.71 -11.41 -1.34
N ALA A 3 0.93 -11.83 -2.33
CA ALA A 3 0.87 -11.16 -3.63
C ALA A 3 0.25 -9.74 -3.59
N LEU A 4 -0.60 -9.46 -2.60
CA LEU A 4 -1.22 -8.15 -2.39
C LEU A 4 -0.28 -7.21 -1.63
N ALA A 5 0.45 -7.73 -0.63
CA ALA A 5 1.52 -6.99 0.04
C ALA A 5 2.63 -6.60 -0.95
N ASP A 6 2.99 -7.51 -1.87
CA ASP A 6 4.02 -7.30 -2.87
C ASP A 6 3.62 -6.27 -3.95
N SER A 7 2.36 -6.32 -4.43
CA SER A 7 1.88 -5.34 -5.41
C SER A 7 1.82 -3.91 -4.82
N ARG A 8 1.42 -3.77 -3.56
CA ARG A 8 1.34 -2.46 -2.88
C ARG A 8 2.70 -1.90 -2.48
N GLY A 9 3.62 -2.77 -2.05
CA GLY A 9 5.02 -2.41 -1.85
C GLY A 9 5.64 -1.82 -3.12
N ASN A 10 5.34 -2.42 -4.28
CA ASN A 10 5.78 -1.94 -5.58
C ASN A 10 5.26 -0.53 -5.92
N VAL A 11 4.00 -0.21 -5.60
CA VAL A 11 3.44 1.12 -5.88
C VAL A 11 4.11 2.20 -5.03
N ALA A 12 4.27 1.95 -3.72
CA ALA A 12 4.94 2.89 -2.82
C ALA A 12 6.41 3.14 -3.24
N GLU A 13 7.11 2.09 -3.67
CA GLU A 13 8.47 2.21 -4.18
C GLU A 13 8.54 2.96 -5.51
N THR A 14 7.53 2.80 -6.37
CA THR A 14 7.42 3.52 -7.64
C THR A 14 7.32 5.04 -7.42
N TYR A 15 6.52 5.49 -6.45
CA TYR A 15 6.50 6.91 -6.08
C TYR A 15 7.87 7.41 -5.64
N ALA A 16 8.63 6.61 -4.87
CA ALA A 16 9.99 6.96 -4.48
C ALA A 16 10.89 7.18 -5.71
N LYS A 17 10.87 6.21 -6.65
CA LYS A 17 11.69 6.24 -7.88
C LYS A 17 11.35 7.45 -8.75
N ILE A 18 10.08 7.80 -8.87
CA ILE A 18 9.63 9.00 -9.59
C ILE A 18 10.13 10.27 -8.89
N GLY A 19 10.02 10.35 -7.56
CA GLY A 19 10.53 11.48 -6.77
C GLY A 19 12.03 11.69 -6.96
N ASP A 20 12.81 10.62 -6.83
CA ASP A 20 14.28 10.66 -7.04
C ASP A 20 14.64 11.05 -8.49
N CYS A 21 13.81 10.69 -9.46
CA CYS A 21 13.98 11.10 -10.86
C CYS A 21 13.75 12.61 -11.02
N LEU A 22 12.64 13.12 -10.47
CA LEU A 22 12.30 14.55 -10.51
C LEU A 22 13.35 15.41 -9.82
N GLU A 23 13.93 14.94 -8.71
CA GLU A 23 15.01 15.66 -8.04
C GLU A 23 16.29 15.72 -8.89
N ARG A 24 16.60 14.63 -9.63
CA ARG A 24 17.72 14.63 -10.58
C ARG A 24 17.48 15.55 -11.77
N MET A 25 16.26 15.60 -12.29
CA MET A 25 15.88 16.52 -13.37
C MET A 25 16.03 17.98 -12.91
N ALA A 26 15.56 18.30 -11.70
CA ALA A 26 15.63 19.65 -11.15
C ALA A 26 17.07 20.19 -11.02
N ARG A 27 18.06 19.31 -10.84
CA ARG A 27 19.47 19.70 -10.71
C ARG A 27 20.10 20.15 -12.03
N VAL A 28 19.59 19.64 -13.15
CA VAL A 28 20.11 19.96 -14.49
C VAL A 28 19.23 20.96 -15.24
N GLU A 29 18.09 21.33 -14.66
CA GLU A 29 17.10 22.20 -15.28
C GLU A 29 17.53 23.68 -15.24
N PRO A 30 17.73 24.34 -16.40
CA PRO A 30 18.13 25.75 -16.47
C PRO A 30 17.02 26.72 -16.04
N ASP A 31 15.74 26.38 -16.26
CA ASP A 31 14.64 27.22 -15.81
C ASP A 31 14.39 27.02 -14.31
N LYS A 32 14.71 28.05 -13.52
CA LYS A 32 14.56 28.03 -12.05
C LYS A 32 13.12 27.81 -11.59
N VAL A 33 12.12 28.24 -12.36
CA VAL A 33 10.71 28.01 -12.03
C VAL A 33 10.38 26.53 -12.25
N LEU A 34 10.87 25.95 -13.34
CA LEU A 34 10.67 24.53 -13.65
C LEU A 34 11.40 23.66 -12.63
N ALA A 35 12.68 23.93 -12.36
CA ALA A 35 13.48 23.23 -11.34
C ALA A 35 12.78 23.24 -9.96
N ARG A 36 12.25 24.40 -9.54
CA ARG A 36 11.48 24.50 -8.28
C ARG A 36 10.19 23.68 -8.31
N THR A 37 9.54 23.61 -9.46
CA THR A 37 8.31 22.82 -9.65
C THR A 37 8.62 21.33 -9.57
N GLU A 38 9.72 20.88 -10.16
CA GLU A 38 10.20 19.50 -10.10
C GLU A 38 10.59 19.08 -8.69
N VAL A 39 11.28 19.94 -7.93
CA VAL A 39 11.57 19.68 -6.49
C VAL A 39 10.28 19.53 -5.70
N ARG A 40 9.30 20.42 -5.90
CA ARG A 40 7.98 20.32 -5.23
C ARG A 40 7.23 19.05 -5.62
N ALA A 41 7.33 18.65 -6.89
CA ALA A 41 6.72 17.41 -7.37
C ALA A 41 7.41 16.19 -6.73
N SER A 42 8.74 16.20 -6.61
CA SER A 42 9.51 15.18 -5.89
C SER A 42 9.05 15.04 -4.43
N ASP A 43 8.96 16.15 -3.70
CA ASP A 43 8.42 16.17 -2.33
C ASP A 43 7.00 15.59 -2.26
N GLY A 44 6.17 15.90 -3.27
CA GLY A 44 4.83 15.34 -3.43
C GLY A 44 4.84 13.82 -3.57
N MET A 45 5.74 13.27 -4.40
CA MET A 45 5.87 11.83 -4.60
C MET A 45 6.33 11.10 -3.33
N HIS A 46 7.28 11.67 -2.57
CA HIS A 46 7.70 11.08 -1.30
C HIS A 46 6.60 11.14 -0.23
N LYS A 47 5.71 12.14 -0.27
CA LYS A 47 4.49 12.16 0.55
C LYS A 47 3.49 11.08 0.12
N LEU A 48 3.27 10.91 -1.19
CA LEU A 48 2.40 9.86 -1.73
C LEU A 48 2.89 8.47 -1.35
N LYS A 49 4.20 8.20 -1.39
CA LYS A 49 4.78 6.95 -0.87
C LYS A 49 4.32 6.65 0.56
N LYS A 50 4.37 7.64 1.46
CA LYS A 50 3.98 7.46 2.86
C LYS A 50 2.49 7.16 3.00
N VAL A 51 1.65 7.84 2.22
CA VAL A 51 0.20 7.60 2.21
C VAL A 51 -0.12 6.19 1.70
N GLU A 52 0.52 5.78 0.59
CA GLU A 52 0.31 4.46 0.01
C GLU A 52 0.76 3.34 0.97
N ALA A 53 1.94 3.49 1.59
CA ALA A 53 2.44 2.51 2.56
C ALA A 53 1.50 2.36 3.77
N ARG A 54 0.89 3.45 4.25
CA ARG A 54 -0.10 3.40 5.33
C ARG A 54 -1.39 2.73 4.88
N SER A 55 -1.90 3.09 3.71
CA SER A 55 -3.10 2.49 3.13
C SER A 55 -2.93 0.98 2.94
N ALA A 56 -1.75 0.54 2.49
CA ALA A 56 -1.39 -0.87 2.37
C ALA A 56 -1.46 -1.62 3.69
N ASN A 57 -0.85 -1.05 4.73
CA ASN A 57 -0.87 -1.64 6.06
C ASN A 57 -2.29 -1.70 6.66
N ASP A 58 -3.08 -0.64 6.48
CA ASP A 58 -4.46 -0.59 6.98
C ASP A 58 -5.36 -1.64 6.32
N GLU A 59 -5.19 -1.88 5.01
CA GLU A 59 -5.92 -2.93 4.30
C GLU A 59 -5.43 -4.33 4.67
N GLU A 60 -4.12 -4.54 4.81
CA GLU A 60 -3.58 -5.82 5.25
C GLU A 60 -4.08 -6.19 6.64
N LEU A 61 -4.10 -5.24 7.58
CA LEU A 61 -4.62 -5.44 8.92
C LEU A 61 -6.10 -5.85 8.90
N LYS A 62 -6.94 -5.09 8.17
CA LYS A 62 -8.38 -5.40 8.05
C LYS A 62 -8.64 -6.77 7.44
N LEU A 63 -7.92 -7.13 6.38
CA LEU A 63 -8.04 -8.44 5.73
C LEU A 63 -7.60 -9.56 6.67
N THR A 64 -6.53 -9.34 7.43
CA THR A 64 -6.00 -10.32 8.41
C THR A 64 -6.99 -10.56 9.54
N ASP A 65 -7.55 -9.50 10.11
CA ASP A 65 -8.55 -9.60 11.18
C ASP A 65 -9.80 -10.33 10.69
N THR A 66 -10.29 -9.96 9.50
CA THR A 66 -11.46 -10.58 8.88
C THR A 66 -11.24 -12.07 8.62
N LEU A 67 -10.10 -12.44 8.04
CA LEU A 67 -9.77 -13.84 7.76
C LEU A 67 -9.62 -14.65 9.06
N THR A 68 -8.98 -14.07 10.07
CA THR A 68 -8.78 -14.72 11.37
C THR A 68 -10.13 -14.99 12.05
N TYR A 69 -11.05 -14.03 11.99
CA TYR A 69 -12.40 -14.18 12.49
C TYR A 69 -13.13 -15.37 11.85
N PHE A 70 -13.19 -15.42 10.51
CA PHE A 70 -13.86 -16.53 9.80
C PHE A 70 -13.16 -17.88 10.00
N THR A 71 -11.84 -17.89 10.10
CA THR A 71 -11.07 -19.12 10.35
C THR A 71 -11.43 -19.70 11.71
N ARG A 72 -11.53 -18.86 12.75
CA ARG A 72 -11.95 -19.29 14.10
C ARG A 72 -13.38 -19.79 14.12
N ASP A 73 -14.29 -19.08 13.47
CA ASP A 73 -15.70 -19.47 13.38
C ASP A 73 -15.87 -20.83 12.69
N THR A 74 -15.17 -21.03 11.58
CA THR A 74 -15.13 -22.31 10.86
C THR A 74 -14.55 -23.44 11.72
N GLN A 75 -13.50 -23.17 12.51
CA GLN A 75 -12.93 -24.16 13.42
C GLN A 75 -13.90 -24.53 14.54
N ALA A 76 -14.61 -23.56 15.11
CA ALA A 76 -15.61 -23.79 16.15
C ALA A 76 -16.78 -24.64 15.62
N ALA A 77 -17.30 -24.32 14.43
CA ALA A 77 -18.36 -25.08 13.78
C ALA A 77 -17.95 -26.54 13.48
N LYS A 78 -16.68 -26.76 13.08
CA LYS A 78 -16.15 -28.13 12.90
C LYS A 78 -16.07 -28.91 14.21
N ALA A 79 -15.82 -28.22 15.34
CA ALA A 79 -15.72 -28.84 16.65
C ALA A 79 -17.08 -29.13 17.30
N SER A 80 -18.14 -28.40 16.95
CA SER A 80 -19.48 -28.60 17.52
C SER A 80 -20.25 -29.78 16.92
N GLY A 81 -19.83 -30.31 15.77
CA GLY A 81 -20.47 -31.46 15.12
C GLY A 81 -21.85 -31.16 14.52
N ASP A 82 -22.24 -29.89 14.44
CA ASP A 82 -23.53 -29.49 13.88
C ASP A 82 -23.57 -29.76 12.37
N LYS A 83 -24.52 -30.59 11.94
CA LYS A 83 -24.89 -30.73 10.52
C LYS A 83 -25.50 -29.41 10.08
N PHE A 84 -24.72 -28.58 9.39
CA PHE A 84 -25.16 -27.35 8.75
C PHE A 84 -26.36 -27.64 7.82
N THR A 85 -27.60 -27.41 8.29
CA THR A 85 -28.74 -27.21 7.40
C THR A 85 -28.72 -25.77 6.96
N PHE A 86 -28.25 -25.52 5.73
CA PHE A 86 -28.50 -24.26 5.05
C PHE A 86 -30.01 -24.04 5.02
N VAL A 87 -30.48 -23.00 5.71
CA VAL A 87 -31.74 -22.33 5.41
C VAL A 87 -31.41 -21.13 4.52
#